data_AF-A0A7J8HE82-F1
#
_entry.id   AF-A0A7J8HE82-F1
#
_cell.length_a   1.000
_cell.length_b   1.000
_cell.length_c   1.000
_cell.angle_alpha   90.00
_cell.angle_beta   90.00
_cell.angle_gamma   90.00
#
_symmetry.space_group_name_H-M   'P 1'
#
loop_
_entity.id
_entity.type
_entity.pdbx_description
1 polymer ?
#
loop_
_entity_poly.entity_id
_entity_poly.type
_entity_poly.pdbx_seq_one_letter_code
_entity_poly.pdbx_strand_id
1 'polypeptide(L)'
;MCKSLRYCFSHCLYLAMTRLEEVNREVNMHSSVRYLGYLARINLLVAICLGLYVRWEKTANSLLLVIFILGLFVLGIASILYYYFSMEAASLSLSNLWFGFLLGLLCFLDNSFFKNDVKEESTKYLLLTSIVLRILCALVERISGYVRHRPTLLTTVEFLELVGFAIASTTMLVEKFLSVILLVVALAMLIIDLRMKSFLAISNLVIFVVLLFFSSLETPKNPVAFACFFICLITDPFLDIYFSGLSVTERWKPFLYRGRICRRFSIVFTGMIELTFFILSAFKLRDTHLWYFVIPGFSIFGIFWMICHIIFLLTLWGFHTKLNDCHKVYFTHRVDNNSLDRIMASKGMRHFCLISEQLVFFSLLATAILGAVSWQVSL
;
A
#
# COMPACT_ATOMS: atom_id res chain seq x y z
N MET A 1 11.75 -25.25 -10.49
CA MET A 1 12.94 -24.38 -10.65
C MET A 1 12.95 -23.16 -9.72
N CYS A 2 11.94 -22.29 -9.67
CA CYS A 2 12.00 -21.05 -8.85
C CYS A 2 12.18 -21.26 -7.33
N LYS A 3 11.68 -22.37 -6.74
CA LYS A 3 11.92 -22.70 -5.32
C LYS A 3 13.37 -23.05 -5.02
N SER A 4 14.06 -23.72 -5.95
CA SER A 4 15.48 -24.12 -5.81
C SER A 4 16.42 -22.94 -5.97
N LEU A 5 16.14 -22.04 -6.92
CA LEU A 5 16.89 -20.78 -7.09
C LEU A 5 16.69 -19.86 -5.89
N ARG A 6 15.47 -19.76 -5.36
CA ARG A 6 15.17 -18.99 -4.15
C ARG A 6 15.94 -19.52 -2.95
N TYR A 7 15.93 -20.84 -2.75
CA TYR A 7 16.67 -21.48 -1.67
C TYR A 7 18.19 -21.31 -1.82
N CYS A 8 18.73 -21.52 -3.03
CA CYS A 8 20.16 -21.36 -3.30
C CYS A 8 20.61 -19.91 -3.07
N PHE A 9 19.89 -18.93 -3.60
CA PHE A 9 20.23 -17.51 -3.45
C PHE A 9 20.12 -17.05 -1.99
N SER A 10 19.04 -17.42 -1.28
CA SER A 10 18.91 -17.10 0.14
C SER A 10 19.99 -17.78 0.98
N HIS A 11 20.34 -19.03 0.67
CA HIS A 11 21.35 -19.78 1.41
C HIS A 11 22.75 -19.26 1.14
N CYS A 12 23.13 -18.96 -0.11
CA CYS A 12 24.41 -18.35 -0.45
C CYS A 12 24.57 -16.96 0.19
N LEU A 13 23.52 -16.14 0.19
CA LEU A 13 23.55 -14.83 0.84
C LEU A 13 23.66 -14.93 2.36
N TYR A 14 22.92 -15.86 2.98
CA TYR A 14 23.01 -16.11 4.41
C TYR A 14 24.41 -16.63 4.80
N LEU A 15 25.00 -17.52 3.99
CA LEU A 15 26.34 -18.04 4.21
C LEU A 15 27.42 -16.98 4.02
N ALA A 16 27.25 -16.08 3.04
CA ALA A 16 28.14 -14.95 2.85
C ALA A 16 28.05 -13.95 4.02
N MET A 17 26.85 -13.68 4.53
CA MET A 17 26.66 -12.78 5.68
C MET A 17 27.19 -13.36 6.98
N THR A 18 26.94 -14.63 7.26
CA THR A 18 27.48 -15.31 8.46
C THR A 18 29.00 -15.34 8.43
N ARG A 19 29.61 -15.57 7.26
CA ARG A 19 31.06 -15.42 7.07
C ARG A 19 31.55 -14.00 7.33
N LEU A 20 30.80 -12.99 6.88
CA LEU A 20 31.15 -11.58 7.12
C LEU A 20 31.06 -11.22 8.61
N GLU A 21 30.06 -11.74 9.32
CA GLU A 21 29.88 -11.56 10.77
C GLU A 21 30.97 -12.28 11.59
N GLU A 22 31.41 -13.47 11.15
CA GLU A 22 32.56 -14.19 11.71
C GLU A 22 33.88 -13.43 11.54
N VAL A 23 34.07 -12.79 10.38
CA VAL A 23 35.29 -12.02 10.05
C VAL A 23 35.30 -10.67 10.77
N ASN A 24 34.14 -10.05 10.97
CA ASN A 24 34.01 -8.68 11.48
C ASN A 24 33.51 -8.63 12.93
N ARG A 25 34.05 -9.51 13.79
CA ARG A 25 33.65 -9.71 15.20
C ARG A 25 33.60 -8.43 16.07
N GLU A 26 34.27 -7.37 15.67
CA GLU A 26 34.34 -6.11 16.42
C GLU A 26 33.10 -5.20 16.22
N VAL A 27 32.41 -5.30 15.09
CA VAL A 27 31.24 -4.45 14.79
C VAL A 27 29.98 -5.31 14.76
N ASN A 28 29.13 -5.16 15.77
CA ASN A 28 27.84 -5.85 15.82
C ASN A 28 26.98 -5.42 14.62
N MET A 29 26.80 -6.29 13.63
CA MET A 29 26.11 -6.01 12.36
C MET A 29 24.71 -5.43 12.60
N HIS A 30 24.00 -5.94 13.61
CA HIS A 30 22.69 -5.45 14.01
C HIS A 30 22.69 -3.96 14.42
N SER A 31 23.77 -3.47 15.03
CA SER A 31 23.93 -2.04 15.35
C SER A 31 24.09 -1.19 14.08
N SER A 32 24.93 -1.65 13.14
CA SER A 32 25.14 -0.99 11.84
C SER A 32 23.85 -0.89 11.02
N VAL A 33 23.03 -1.94 11.02
CA VAL A 33 21.72 -1.94 10.35
C VAL A 33 20.77 -0.93 10.98
N ARG A 34 20.74 -0.83 12.32
CA ARG A 34 19.95 0.20 13.01
C ARG A 34 20.42 1.61 12.65
N TYR A 35 21.73 1.85 12.61
CA TYR A 35 22.28 3.14 12.20
C TYR A 35 21.94 3.50 10.75
N LEU A 36 21.94 2.52 9.84
CA LEU A 36 21.51 2.73 8.45
C LEU A 36 20.03 3.13 8.37
N GLY A 37 19.17 2.49 9.17
CA GLY A 37 17.75 2.87 9.30
C GLY A 37 17.56 4.29 9.84
N TYR A 38 18.32 4.68 10.87
CA TYR A 38 18.30 6.06 11.39
C TYR A 38 18.81 7.07 10.37
N LEU A 39 19.89 6.76 9.66
CA LEU A 39 20.45 7.60 8.61
C LEU A 39 19.42 7.85 7.50
N ALA A 40 18.70 6.81 7.07
CA ALA A 40 17.65 6.94 6.07
C ALA A 40 16.54 7.91 6.52
N ARG A 41 16.10 7.82 7.79
CA ARG A 41 15.07 8.72 8.34
C ARG A 41 15.57 10.16 8.50
N ILE A 42 16.81 10.36 8.94
CA ILE A 42 17.41 11.69 9.08
C ILE A 42 17.58 12.32 7.70
N ASN A 43 18.10 11.58 6.72
CA ASN A 43 18.27 12.06 5.35
C ASN A 43 16.92 12.46 4.73
N LEU A 44 15.87 11.68 4.96
CA LEU A 44 14.51 12.01 4.53
C LEU A 44 14.01 13.30 5.20
N LEU A 45 14.24 13.47 6.51
CA LEU A 45 13.86 14.70 7.23
C LEU A 45 14.59 15.92 6.66
N VAL A 46 15.89 15.81 6.41
CA VAL A 46 16.70 16.90 5.81
C VAL A 46 16.18 17.24 4.42
N ALA A 47 15.87 16.22 3.59
CA ALA A 47 15.29 16.42 2.26
C ALA A 47 13.97 17.20 2.34
N ILE A 48 13.07 16.79 3.24
CA ILE A 48 11.76 17.44 3.42
C ILE A 48 11.92 18.88 3.90
N CYS A 49 12.75 19.11 4.92
CA CYS A 49 13.00 20.45 5.45
C CYS A 49 13.58 21.38 4.39
N LEU A 50 14.56 20.90 3.61
CA LEU A 50 15.17 21.68 2.53
C LEU A 50 14.16 22.01 1.44
N GLY A 51 13.37 21.02 1.00
CA GLY A 51 12.34 21.23 -0.02
C GLY A 51 11.26 22.22 0.39
N LEU A 52 10.81 22.18 1.64
CA LEU A 52 9.85 23.15 2.17
C LEU A 52 10.48 24.53 2.37
N TYR A 53 11.74 24.59 2.80
CA TYR A 53 12.48 25.84 2.98
C TYR A 53 12.67 26.58 1.65
N VAL A 54 13.06 25.89 0.58
CA VAL A 54 13.21 26.50 -0.76
C VAL A 54 11.89 27.11 -1.24
N ARG A 55 10.78 26.39 -1.04
CA ARG A 55 9.45 26.87 -1.40
C ARG A 55 9.06 28.08 -0.58
N TRP A 56 9.32 28.08 0.73
CA TRP A 56 9.06 29.23 1.58
C TRP A 56 9.92 30.45 1.19
N GLU A 57 11.23 30.26 1.00
CA GLU A 57 12.18 31.32 0.64
C GLU A 57 11.75 32.07 -0.64
N LYS A 58 11.23 31.34 -1.63
CA LYS A 58 10.85 31.91 -2.92
C LYS A 58 9.40 32.42 -2.98
N THR A 59 8.47 31.79 -2.26
CA THR A 59 7.05 32.19 -2.29
C THR A 59 6.69 33.19 -1.19
N ALA A 60 7.53 33.35 -0.17
CA ALA A 60 7.27 34.11 1.05
C ALA A 60 5.91 33.77 1.71
N ASN A 61 5.40 32.55 1.47
CA ASN A 61 4.08 32.16 1.92
C ASN A 61 4.08 31.89 3.43
N SER A 62 3.32 32.69 4.18
CA SER A 62 3.20 32.57 5.64
C SER A 62 2.64 31.22 6.09
N LEU A 63 1.81 30.55 5.26
CA LEU A 63 1.28 29.22 5.57
C LEU A 63 2.38 28.16 5.67
N LEU A 64 3.40 28.21 4.80
CA LEU A 64 4.53 27.28 4.86
C LEU A 64 5.35 27.47 6.12
N LEU A 65 5.53 28.72 6.55
CA LEU A 65 6.21 29.04 7.81
C LEU A 65 5.43 28.50 9.01
N VAL A 66 4.11 28.71 9.04
CA VAL A 66 3.24 28.19 10.11
C VAL A 66 3.30 26.66 10.17
N ILE A 67 3.25 25.99 9.02
CA ILE A 67 3.39 24.52 8.94
C ILE A 67 4.76 24.07 9.46
N PHE A 68 5.83 24.78 9.14
CA PHE A 68 7.17 24.47 9.62
C PHE A 68 7.29 24.60 11.15
N ILE A 69 6.76 25.70 11.72
CA ILE A 69 6.72 25.92 13.18
C ILE A 69 5.86 24.84 13.85
N LEU A 70 4.70 24.53 13.29
CA LEU A 70 3.84 23.45 13.79
C LEU A 70 4.58 22.11 13.76
N GLY A 71 5.38 21.84 12.73
CA GLY A 71 6.17 20.63 12.64
C GLY A 71 7.26 20.50 13.69
N LEU A 72 7.96 21.59 13.99
CA LEU A 72 8.89 21.63 15.11
C LEU A 72 8.19 21.36 16.44
N PHE A 73 6.99 21.93 16.62
CA PHE A 73 6.18 21.70 17.82
C PHE A 73 5.73 20.24 17.95
N VAL A 74 5.24 19.64 16.86
CA VAL A 74 4.84 18.23 16.79
C VAL A 74 6.02 17.30 17.07
N LEU A 75 7.19 17.54 16.48
CA LEU A 75 8.42 16.78 16.75
C LEU A 75 8.91 16.98 18.20
N GLY A 76 8.77 18.19 18.74
CA GLY A 76 9.06 18.50 20.14
C GLY A 76 8.18 17.70 21.10
N ILE A 77 6.86 17.70 20.87
CA ILE A 77 5.91 16.88 21.65
C ILE A 77 6.25 15.40 21.51
N ALA A 78 6.52 14.91 20.30
CA ALA A 78 6.91 13.52 20.09
C ALA A 78 8.17 13.16 20.91
N SER A 79 9.15 14.06 20.95
CA SER A 79 10.38 13.87 21.74
C SER A 79 10.09 13.85 23.24
N ILE A 80 9.24 14.76 23.73
CA ILE A 80 8.82 14.80 25.15
C ILE A 80 8.09 13.51 25.53
N LEU A 81 7.13 13.07 24.70
CA LEU A 81 6.39 11.82 24.92
C LEU A 81 7.32 10.61 24.95
N TYR A 82 8.36 10.60 24.12
CA TYR A 82 9.35 9.53 24.08
C TYR A 82 10.22 9.52 25.34
N TYR A 83 10.90 10.63 25.65
CA TYR A 83 11.91 10.66 26.70
C TYR A 83 11.34 10.84 28.11
N TYR A 84 10.31 11.68 28.29
CA TYR A 84 9.78 11.98 29.63
C TYR A 84 8.65 11.04 30.03
N PHE A 85 7.74 10.72 29.11
CA PHE A 85 6.57 9.90 29.42
C PHE A 85 6.75 8.42 29.09
N SER A 86 7.88 8.02 28.48
CA SER A 86 8.13 6.65 28.00
C SER A 86 7.02 6.12 27.08
N MET A 87 6.27 7.02 26.41
CA MET A 87 5.16 6.69 25.53
C MET A 87 5.65 6.52 24.09
N GLU A 88 6.47 5.49 23.87
CA GLU A 88 7.15 5.25 22.58
C GLU A 88 6.15 5.13 21.41
N ALA A 89 5.05 4.40 21.60
CA ALA A 89 4.06 4.18 20.56
C ALA A 89 3.36 5.48 20.14
N ALA A 90 3.04 6.36 21.09
CA ALA A 90 2.39 7.64 20.80
C ALA A 90 3.35 8.60 20.08
N SER A 91 4.61 8.66 20.54
CA SER A 91 5.66 9.45 19.90
C SER A 91 5.92 9.01 18.45
N LEU A 92 6.13 7.72 18.23
CA LEU A 92 6.34 7.16 16.90
C LEU A 92 5.10 7.36 16.01
N SER A 93 3.90 7.22 16.58
CA SER A 93 2.65 7.46 15.86
C SER A 93 2.57 8.89 15.33
N LEU A 94 2.82 9.87 16.21
CA LEU A 94 2.77 11.29 15.88
C LEU A 94 3.84 11.66 14.84
N SER A 95 5.05 11.11 14.98
CA SER A 95 6.15 11.32 14.05
C SER A 95 5.85 10.77 12.65
N ASN A 96 5.37 9.53 12.53
CA ASN A 96 5.07 8.92 11.22
C ASN A 96 3.90 9.62 10.52
N LEU A 97 2.86 10.03 11.27
CA LEU A 97 1.77 10.86 10.75
C LEU A 97 2.31 12.17 10.15
N TRP A 98 3.21 12.83 10.89
CA TRP A 98 3.81 14.08 10.45
C TRP A 98 4.70 13.92 9.22
N PHE A 99 5.51 12.85 9.15
CA PHE A 99 6.31 12.54 7.97
C PHE A 99 5.45 12.35 6.72
N GLY A 100 4.36 11.58 6.82
CA GLY A 100 3.40 11.43 5.73
C GLY A 100 2.80 12.76 5.27
N PHE A 101 2.44 13.62 6.22
CA PHE A 101 1.89 14.95 5.94
C PHE A 101 2.90 15.86 5.23
N LEU A 102 4.12 16.00 5.75
CA LEU A 102 5.13 16.86 5.14
C LEU A 102 5.55 16.38 3.74
N LEU A 103 5.69 15.06 3.56
CA LEU A 103 6.03 14.50 2.25
C LEU A 103 4.87 14.69 1.24
N GLY A 104 3.62 14.60 1.71
CA GLY A 104 2.44 14.93 0.91
C GLY A 104 2.43 16.40 0.47
N LEU A 105 2.72 17.34 1.37
CA LEU A 105 2.86 18.76 1.01
C LEU A 105 3.95 18.98 -0.05
N LEU A 106 5.08 18.29 0.09
CA LEU A 106 6.15 18.34 -0.90
C LEU A 106 5.69 17.82 -2.27
N CYS A 107 4.78 16.85 -2.33
CA CYS A 107 4.22 16.34 -3.58
C CYS A 107 3.26 17.33 -4.26
N PHE A 108 2.44 18.04 -3.48
CA PHE A 108 1.32 18.82 -4.00
C PHE A 108 1.62 20.29 -4.29
N LEU A 109 2.54 20.94 -3.55
CA LEU A 109 2.84 22.34 -3.87
C LEU A 109 3.60 22.43 -5.20
N ASP A 110 3.34 23.52 -5.93
CA ASP A 110 3.84 23.70 -7.28
C ASP A 110 5.38 23.85 -7.31
N ASN A 111 5.98 23.21 -8.31
CA ASN A 111 7.43 23.18 -8.56
C ASN A 111 7.84 23.88 -9.85
N SER A 112 6.87 24.44 -10.59
CA SER A 112 7.08 25.04 -11.90
C SER A 112 8.13 26.17 -11.89
N PHE A 113 8.16 26.99 -10.85
CA PHE A 113 9.07 28.14 -10.72
C PHE A 113 10.49 27.79 -10.26
N PHE A 114 10.74 26.56 -9.76
CA PHE A 114 11.97 26.21 -9.03
C PHE A 114 12.88 25.22 -9.76
N LYS A 115 12.59 24.93 -11.04
CA LYS A 115 13.28 23.88 -11.81
C LYS A 115 14.80 24.04 -11.90
N ASN A 116 15.30 25.29 -11.84
CA ASN A 116 16.73 25.61 -12.00
C ASN A 116 17.41 26.00 -10.67
N ASP A 117 16.74 25.87 -9.51
CA ASP A 117 17.35 26.18 -8.22
C ASP A 117 18.21 25.01 -7.74
N VAL A 118 19.47 25.28 -7.40
CA VAL A 118 20.43 24.30 -6.87
C VAL A 118 19.89 23.63 -5.60
N LYS A 119 19.16 24.38 -4.77
CA LYS A 119 18.58 23.84 -3.53
C LYS A 119 17.43 22.85 -3.82
N GLU A 120 16.62 23.08 -4.85
CA GLU A 120 15.57 22.15 -5.29
C GLU A 120 16.19 20.88 -5.90
N GLU A 121 17.27 21.02 -6.68
CA GLU A 121 17.99 19.87 -7.22
C GLU A 121 18.62 19.02 -6.11
N SER A 122 19.24 19.65 -5.11
CA SER A 122 19.77 18.94 -3.94
C SER A 122 18.69 18.20 -3.16
N THR A 123 17.48 18.78 -3.04
CA THR A 123 16.32 18.11 -2.43
C THR A 123 15.95 16.83 -3.19
N LYS A 124 15.94 16.86 -4.53
CA LYS A 124 15.65 15.67 -5.34
C LYS A 124 16.68 14.57 -5.14
N TYR A 125 17.98 14.92 -5.10
CA TYR A 125 19.02 13.94 -4.82
C TYR A 125 18.90 13.37 -3.41
N LEU A 126 18.58 14.18 -2.40
CA LEU A 126 18.36 13.71 -1.03
C LEU A 126 17.14 12.77 -0.92
N LEU A 127 16.07 13.03 -1.67
CA LEU A 127 14.94 12.10 -1.75
C LEU A 127 15.34 10.78 -2.42
N LEU A 128 16.10 10.84 -3.53
CA LEU A 128 16.59 9.65 -4.21
C LEU A 128 17.53 8.82 -3.32
N THR A 129 18.45 9.46 -2.60
CA THR A 129 19.33 8.77 -1.66
C THR A 129 18.52 8.16 -0.51
N SER A 130 17.44 8.80 -0.05
CA SER A 130 16.55 8.23 0.96
C SER A 130 15.91 6.92 0.48
N ILE A 131 15.49 6.85 -0.79
CA ILE A 131 14.95 5.64 -1.41
C ILE A 131 16.01 4.53 -1.41
N VAL A 132 17.22 4.84 -1.88
CA VAL A 132 18.32 3.87 -1.97
C VAL A 132 18.69 3.34 -0.58
N LEU A 133 18.86 4.23 0.40
CA LEU A 133 19.17 3.85 1.79
C LEU A 133 18.06 2.99 2.38
N ARG A 134 16.80 3.30 2.10
CA ARG A 134 15.65 2.50 2.57
C ARG A 134 15.66 1.10 1.98
N ILE A 135 15.89 0.96 0.67
CA ILE A 135 15.98 -0.34 -0.01
C ILE A 135 17.15 -1.16 0.53
N LEU A 136 18.33 -0.53 0.66
CA LEU A 136 19.52 -1.20 1.20
C LEU A 136 19.29 -1.67 2.64
N CYS A 137 18.74 -0.81 3.51
CA CYS A 137 18.41 -1.18 4.89
C CYS A 137 17.42 -2.36 4.93
N ALA A 138 16.34 -2.29 4.16
CA ALA A 138 15.31 -3.32 4.11
C ALA A 138 15.83 -4.65 3.55
N LEU A 139 16.77 -4.62 2.61
CA LEU A 139 17.44 -5.82 2.08
C LEU A 139 18.38 -6.43 3.11
N VAL A 140 19.25 -5.62 3.73
CA VAL A 140 20.22 -6.09 4.71
C VAL A 140 19.50 -6.72 5.91
N GLU A 141 18.46 -6.08 6.46
CA GLU A 141 17.65 -6.62 7.55
C GLU A 141 17.11 -8.04 7.26
N ARG A 142 16.68 -8.28 6.01
CA ARG A 142 16.09 -9.56 5.58
C ARG A 142 17.14 -10.61 5.30
N ILE A 143 18.26 -10.23 4.69
CA ILE A 143 19.37 -11.15 4.42
C ILE A 143 20.02 -11.61 5.72
N SER A 144 20.15 -10.70 6.70
CA SER A 144 20.66 -11.02 8.04
C SER A 144 19.67 -11.82 8.90
N GLY A 145 18.42 -11.99 8.47
CA GLY A 145 17.40 -12.70 9.25
C GLY A 145 16.92 -11.96 10.50
N TYR A 146 17.21 -10.65 10.65
CA TYR A 146 16.79 -9.86 11.81
C TYR A 146 15.30 -9.50 11.77
N VAL A 147 14.62 -9.70 10.63
CA VAL A 147 13.19 -9.38 10.48
C VAL A 147 12.32 -10.46 11.11
N ARG A 148 11.58 -10.08 12.15
CA ARG A 148 10.51 -10.92 12.69
C ARG A 148 9.22 -10.71 11.90
N HIS A 149 8.96 -11.62 10.95
CA HIS A 149 7.73 -11.57 10.17
C HIS A 149 6.50 -11.78 11.06
N ARG A 150 5.66 -10.75 11.18
CA ARG A 150 4.35 -10.82 11.84
C ARG A 150 3.25 -10.70 10.79
N PRO A 151 2.17 -11.47 10.91
CA PRO A 151 1.03 -11.31 10.01
C PRO A 151 0.28 -10.03 10.38
N THR A 152 0.37 -9.01 9.52
CA THR A 152 -0.35 -7.75 9.64
C THR A 152 -0.91 -7.34 8.28
N LEU A 153 -2.10 -6.75 8.26
CA LEU A 153 -2.71 -6.20 7.05
C LEU A 153 -1.97 -4.94 6.62
N LEU A 154 -1.90 -3.98 7.53
CA LEU A 154 -1.19 -2.72 7.39
C LEU A 154 -0.48 -2.45 8.71
N THR A 155 0.76 -2.01 8.67
CA THR A 155 1.48 -1.59 9.88
C THR A 155 0.95 -0.23 10.36
N THR A 156 1.11 0.05 11.64
CA THR A 156 0.73 1.36 12.20
C THR A 156 1.50 2.50 11.53
N VAL A 157 2.77 2.25 11.17
CA VAL A 157 3.62 3.19 10.44
C VAL A 157 3.03 3.51 9.07
N GLU A 158 2.78 2.48 8.24
CA GLU A 158 2.20 2.65 6.90
C GLU A 158 0.83 3.35 6.97
N PHE A 159 -0.03 2.94 7.91
CA PHE A 159 -1.34 3.56 8.09
C PHE A 159 -1.23 5.06 8.39
N LEU A 160 -0.36 5.44 9.33
CA LEU A 160 -0.20 6.83 9.73
C LEU A 160 0.46 7.68 8.66
N GLU A 161 1.45 7.14 7.93
CA GLU A 161 2.05 7.84 6.79
C GLU A 161 1.02 8.06 5.66
N LEU A 162 0.18 7.06 5.36
CA LEU A 162 -0.92 7.17 4.39
C LEU A 162 -1.97 8.20 4.83
N VAL A 163 -2.35 8.19 6.11
CA VAL A 163 -3.29 9.17 6.67
C VAL A 163 -2.71 10.58 6.63
N GLY A 164 -1.43 10.75 7.00
CA GLY A 164 -0.74 12.04 6.92
C GLY A 164 -0.72 12.57 5.49
N PHE A 165 -0.38 11.71 4.52
CA PHE A 165 -0.38 12.06 3.10
C PHE A 165 -1.78 12.42 2.59
N ALA A 166 -2.82 11.70 3.01
CA ALA A 166 -4.21 12.03 2.70
C ALA A 166 -4.62 13.40 3.30
N ILE A 167 -4.22 13.71 4.54
CA ILE A 167 -4.49 15.02 5.15
C ILE A 167 -3.80 16.13 4.35
N ALA A 168 -2.58 15.92 3.88
CA ALA A 168 -1.87 16.91 3.07
C ALA A 168 -2.61 17.25 1.76
N SER A 169 -3.38 16.31 1.20
CA SER A 169 -4.17 16.52 -0.02
C SER A 169 -5.26 17.58 0.14
N THR A 170 -5.68 17.89 1.38
CA THR A 170 -6.67 18.94 1.65
C THR A 170 -6.17 20.35 1.31
N THR A 171 -4.86 20.52 1.11
CA THR A 171 -4.27 21.76 0.60
C THR A 171 -4.54 22.02 -0.89
N MET A 172 -5.02 21.01 -1.62
CA MET A 172 -5.40 21.12 -3.03
C MET A 172 -6.87 21.53 -3.21
N LEU A 173 -7.23 21.97 -4.42
CA LEU A 173 -8.62 22.23 -4.81
C LEU A 173 -9.52 21.00 -4.56
N VAL A 174 -10.81 21.26 -4.25
CA VAL A 174 -11.81 20.26 -3.83
C VAL A 174 -11.88 19.05 -4.77
N GLU A 175 -11.79 19.26 -6.07
CA GLU A 175 -11.88 18.18 -7.06
C GLU A 175 -10.62 17.29 -7.08
N LYS A 176 -9.44 17.87 -6.80
CA LYS A 176 -8.16 17.16 -6.89
C LYS A 176 -7.87 16.33 -5.64
N PHE A 177 -8.33 16.74 -4.47
CA PHE A 177 -8.08 15.96 -3.25
C PHE A 177 -8.80 14.61 -3.29
N LEU A 178 -9.99 14.51 -3.91
CA LEU A 178 -10.73 13.25 -4.01
C LEU A 178 -9.95 12.19 -4.81
N SER A 179 -9.33 12.58 -5.92
CA SER A 179 -8.48 11.69 -6.72
C SER A 179 -7.26 11.22 -5.93
N VAL A 180 -6.65 12.11 -5.14
CA VAL A 180 -5.52 11.77 -4.27
C VAL A 180 -5.94 10.82 -3.15
N ILE A 181 -7.09 11.06 -2.50
CA ILE A 181 -7.61 10.14 -1.48
C ILE A 181 -7.87 8.76 -2.08
N LEU A 182 -8.47 8.69 -3.27
CA LEU A 182 -8.70 7.43 -3.98
C LEU A 182 -7.36 6.72 -4.27
N LEU A 183 -6.34 7.47 -4.67
CA LEU A 183 -4.99 6.96 -4.91
C LEU A 183 -4.34 6.40 -3.63
N VAL A 184 -4.47 7.09 -2.50
CA VAL A 184 -3.98 6.65 -1.19
C VAL A 184 -4.70 5.37 -0.74
N VAL A 185 -6.02 5.30 -0.93
CA VAL A 185 -6.82 4.10 -0.63
C VAL A 185 -6.37 2.93 -1.51
N ALA A 186 -6.17 3.17 -2.81
CA ALA A 186 -5.68 2.15 -3.74
C ALA A 186 -4.26 1.67 -3.37
N LEU A 187 -3.37 2.58 -2.96
CA LEU A 187 -2.04 2.25 -2.45
C LEU A 187 -2.10 1.42 -1.16
N ALA A 188 -2.99 1.77 -0.22
CA ALA A 188 -3.21 1.00 1.00
C ALA A 188 -3.67 -0.43 0.69
N MET A 189 -4.60 -0.58 -0.26
CA MET A 189 -5.07 -1.89 -0.73
C MET A 189 -3.96 -2.68 -1.41
N LEU A 190 -3.11 -2.03 -2.21
CA LEU A 190 -1.95 -2.66 -2.84
C LEU A 190 -0.94 -3.18 -1.81
N ILE A 191 -0.65 -2.39 -0.76
CA ILE A 191 0.24 -2.83 0.34
C ILE A 191 -0.34 -4.07 1.03
N ILE A 192 -1.64 -4.05 1.33
CA ILE A 192 -2.35 -5.21 1.91
C ILE A 192 -2.23 -6.43 0.98
N ASP A 193 -2.44 -6.25 -0.32
CA ASP A 193 -2.40 -7.30 -1.33
C ASP A 193 -1.00 -7.95 -1.43
N LEU A 194 0.06 -7.13 -1.40
CA LEU A 194 1.46 -7.59 -1.37
C LEU A 194 1.79 -8.37 -0.10
N ARG A 195 1.36 -7.89 1.09
CA ARG A 195 1.58 -8.59 2.38
C ARG A 195 0.85 -9.93 2.44
N MET A 196 -0.36 -9.97 1.90
CA MET A 196 -1.15 -11.19 1.79
C MET A 196 -0.64 -12.18 0.76
N LYS A 197 0.27 -11.75 -0.13
CA LYS A 197 0.80 -12.53 -1.24
C LYS A 197 -0.35 -13.14 -2.06
N SER A 198 -1.32 -12.29 -2.37
CA SER A 198 -2.41 -12.63 -3.26
C SER A 198 -1.87 -13.03 -4.63
N PHE A 199 -2.60 -13.88 -5.35
CA PHE A 199 -2.21 -14.36 -6.67
C PHE A 199 -1.98 -13.21 -7.66
N LEU A 200 -2.81 -12.15 -7.57
CA LEU A 200 -2.75 -11.00 -8.48
C LEU A 200 -1.85 -9.86 -7.97
N ALA A 201 -1.17 -10.00 -6.83
CA ALA A 201 -0.45 -8.89 -6.19
C ALA A 201 0.62 -8.25 -7.08
N ILE A 202 1.40 -9.06 -7.81
CA ILE A 202 2.42 -8.55 -8.73
C ILE A 202 1.76 -7.88 -9.94
N SER A 203 0.69 -8.46 -10.48
CA SER A 203 -0.04 -7.87 -11.60
C SER A 203 -0.66 -6.52 -11.21
N ASN A 204 -1.27 -6.45 -10.02
CA ASN A 204 -1.85 -5.23 -9.46
C ASN A 204 -0.78 -4.15 -9.25
N LEU A 205 0.42 -4.54 -8.78
CA LEU A 205 1.55 -3.62 -8.65
C LEU A 205 1.97 -3.05 -10.00
N VAL A 206 2.13 -3.91 -11.01
CA VAL A 206 2.50 -3.47 -12.38
C VAL A 206 1.45 -2.52 -12.95
N ILE A 207 0.17 -2.88 -12.84
CA ILE A 207 -0.94 -2.03 -13.31
C ILE A 207 -0.93 -0.70 -12.57
N PHE A 208 -0.79 -0.70 -11.24
CA PHE A 208 -0.76 0.52 -10.44
C PHE A 208 0.39 1.44 -10.86
N VAL A 209 1.60 0.89 -11.03
CA VAL A 209 2.77 1.64 -11.49
C VAL A 209 2.53 2.21 -12.88
N VAL A 210 2.00 1.42 -13.81
CA VAL A 210 1.67 1.88 -15.16
C VAL A 210 0.65 3.03 -15.11
N LEU A 211 -0.41 2.90 -14.30
CA LEU A 211 -1.43 3.93 -14.12
C LEU A 211 -0.85 5.24 -13.55
N LEU A 212 0.15 5.17 -12.65
CA LEU A 212 0.82 6.36 -12.13
C LEU A 212 1.56 7.16 -13.21
N PHE A 213 2.02 6.50 -14.28
CA PHE A 213 2.71 7.14 -15.40
C PHE A 213 1.77 7.53 -16.54
N PHE A 214 0.49 7.15 -16.48
CA PHE A 214 -0.50 7.58 -17.46
C PHE A 214 -0.88 9.05 -17.25
N SER A 215 -0.80 9.85 -18.33
CA SER A 215 -1.08 11.29 -18.34
C SER A 215 -2.50 11.69 -17.91
N SER A 216 -3.42 10.73 -17.76
CA SER A 216 -4.80 10.98 -17.31
C SER A 216 -4.90 11.29 -15.81
N LEU A 217 -3.96 10.83 -14.99
CA LEU A 217 -3.77 11.41 -13.66
C LEU A 217 -2.89 12.64 -13.89
N GLU A 218 -3.44 13.85 -13.69
CA GLU A 218 -2.63 15.07 -13.67
C GLU A 218 -1.42 14.83 -12.75
N THR A 219 -0.25 14.66 -13.34
CA THR A 219 0.94 14.16 -12.64
C THR A 219 1.24 15.03 -11.43
N PRO A 220 1.65 14.44 -10.29
CA PRO A 220 1.99 15.21 -9.09
C PRO A 220 3.06 16.25 -9.44
N LYS A 221 2.92 17.46 -8.89
CA LYS A 221 3.80 18.60 -9.20
C LYS A 221 5.26 18.29 -8.90
N ASN A 222 5.51 17.43 -7.89
CA ASN A 222 6.82 16.85 -7.62
C ASN A 222 6.80 15.31 -7.77
N PRO A 223 7.19 14.75 -8.92
CA PRO A 223 7.18 13.31 -9.14
C PRO A 223 8.22 12.55 -8.32
N VAL A 224 9.34 13.19 -7.96
CA VAL A 224 10.42 12.55 -7.17
C VAL A 224 9.98 12.34 -5.72
N ALA A 225 9.33 13.35 -5.12
CA ALA A 225 8.77 13.21 -3.77
C ALA A 225 7.67 12.13 -3.73
N PHE A 226 6.82 12.09 -4.75
CA PHE A 226 5.78 11.07 -4.86
C PHE A 226 6.36 9.65 -5.02
N ALA A 227 7.37 9.50 -5.89
CA ALA A 227 8.11 8.24 -6.03
C ALA A 227 8.79 7.83 -4.72
N CYS A 228 9.37 8.78 -3.98
CA CYS A 228 9.95 8.53 -2.66
C CYS A 228 8.92 7.98 -1.68
N PHE A 229 7.74 8.61 -1.57
CA PHE A 229 6.66 8.13 -0.72
C PHE A 229 6.21 6.71 -1.11
N PHE A 230 5.94 6.50 -2.39
CA PHE A 230 5.48 5.22 -2.93
C PHE A 230 6.49 4.08 -2.71
N ILE A 231 7.76 4.30 -3.08
CA ILE A 231 8.79 3.26 -2.99
C ILE A 231 9.11 2.95 -1.53
N CYS A 232 9.22 3.96 -0.66
CA CYS A 232 9.51 3.73 0.76
C CYS A 232 8.44 2.89 1.47
N LEU A 233 7.16 3.05 1.09
CA LEU A 233 6.05 2.25 1.61
C LEU A 233 6.01 0.83 1.02
N ILE A 234 6.29 0.66 -0.28
CA ILE A 234 6.18 -0.64 -0.96
C ILE A 234 7.40 -1.53 -0.78
N THR A 235 8.57 -0.97 -0.48
CA THR A 235 9.82 -1.72 -0.35
C THR A 235 9.68 -2.91 0.59
N ASP A 236 9.15 -2.71 1.79
CA ASP A 236 8.97 -3.79 2.76
C ASP A 236 8.00 -4.89 2.31
N PRO A 237 6.73 -4.59 1.97
CA PRO A 237 5.79 -5.61 1.55
C PRO A 237 6.22 -6.31 0.26
N PHE A 238 6.90 -5.62 -0.66
CA PHE A 238 7.45 -6.22 -1.87
C PHE A 238 8.55 -7.24 -1.56
N LEU A 239 9.53 -6.87 -0.73
CA LEU A 239 10.60 -7.79 -0.35
C LEU A 239 10.06 -8.98 0.46
N ASP A 240 9.02 -8.78 1.27
CA ASP A 240 8.37 -9.86 2.05
C ASP A 240 7.69 -10.92 1.18
N ILE A 241 7.39 -10.65 -0.09
CA ILE A 241 6.92 -11.69 -1.04
C ILE A 241 7.98 -12.78 -1.22
N TYR A 242 9.25 -12.39 -1.21
CA TYR A 242 10.42 -13.24 -1.42
C TYR A 242 11.13 -13.67 -0.14
N PHE A 243 11.17 -12.85 0.92
CA PHE A 243 11.89 -13.23 2.14
C PHE A 243 11.00 -13.86 3.21
N SER A 244 9.69 -13.56 3.23
CA SER A 244 8.83 -14.12 4.26
C SER A 244 8.52 -15.60 4.02
N GLY A 245 8.77 -16.40 5.06
CA GLY A 245 8.42 -17.82 5.15
C GLY A 245 7.01 -18.12 5.65
N LEU A 246 6.22 -17.09 5.99
CA LEU A 246 4.85 -17.28 6.52
C LEU A 246 3.96 -18.04 5.54
N SER A 247 3.19 -18.99 6.05
CA SER A 247 2.21 -19.75 5.27
C SER A 247 1.08 -18.84 4.77
N VAL A 248 0.33 -19.28 3.77
CA VAL A 248 -0.82 -18.51 3.24
C VAL A 248 -1.84 -18.27 4.35
N THR A 249 -2.16 -19.28 5.15
CA THR A 249 -3.16 -19.17 6.22
C THR A 249 -2.70 -18.26 7.36
N GLU A 250 -1.40 -18.26 7.66
CA GLU A 250 -0.79 -17.35 8.64
C GLU A 250 -0.83 -15.88 8.20
N ARG A 251 -0.55 -15.59 6.92
CA ARG A 251 -0.62 -14.21 6.40
C ARG A 251 -2.02 -13.65 6.47
N TRP A 252 -3.01 -14.45 6.08
CA TRP A 252 -4.42 -14.08 6.08
C TRP A 252 -5.05 -14.06 7.47
N LYS A 253 -4.35 -14.58 8.49
CA LYS A 253 -4.81 -14.65 9.88
C LYS A 253 -5.45 -13.36 10.41
N PRO A 254 -4.89 -12.15 10.23
CA PRO A 254 -5.48 -10.92 10.76
C PRO A 254 -6.86 -10.61 10.14
N PHE A 255 -7.07 -10.99 8.88
CA PHE A 255 -8.35 -10.86 8.21
C PHE A 255 -9.32 -11.98 8.62
N LEU A 256 -8.84 -13.23 8.66
CA LEU A 256 -9.66 -14.39 9.02
C LEU A 256 -10.22 -14.26 10.45
N TYR A 257 -9.38 -13.87 11.40
CA TYR A 257 -9.77 -13.71 12.81
C TYR A 257 -10.57 -12.44 13.11
N ARG A 258 -10.74 -11.54 12.14
CA ARG A 258 -11.52 -10.31 12.33
C ARG A 258 -13.00 -10.66 12.54
N GLY A 259 -13.67 -9.88 13.39
CA GLY A 259 -15.06 -10.15 13.78
C GLY A 259 -16.03 -10.28 12.60
N ARG A 260 -17.12 -11.04 12.80
CA ARG A 260 -18.16 -11.31 11.78
C ARG A 260 -18.66 -10.03 11.12
N ILE A 261 -18.84 -8.97 11.89
CA ILE A 261 -19.37 -7.70 11.41
C ILE A 261 -18.41 -7.01 10.44
N CYS A 262 -17.11 -7.04 10.72
CA CYS A 262 -16.11 -6.38 9.87
C CYS A 262 -15.96 -7.09 8.53
N ARG A 263 -16.04 -8.43 8.52
CA ARG A 263 -16.05 -9.19 7.26
C ARG A 263 -17.31 -8.92 6.43
N ARG A 264 -18.47 -8.73 7.07
CA ARG A 264 -19.70 -8.32 6.36
C ARG A 264 -19.57 -6.91 5.77
N PHE A 265 -19.00 -5.96 6.51
CA PHE A 265 -18.72 -4.63 5.98
C PHE A 265 -17.76 -4.69 4.79
N SER A 266 -16.79 -5.61 4.77
CA SER A 266 -15.93 -5.81 3.60
C SER A 266 -16.72 -6.17 2.35
N ILE A 267 -17.71 -7.06 2.45
CA ILE A 267 -18.56 -7.45 1.31
C ILE A 267 -19.40 -6.27 0.82
N VAL A 268 -20.01 -5.54 1.76
CA VAL A 268 -20.83 -4.35 1.43
C VAL A 268 -19.95 -3.30 0.76
N PHE A 269 -18.75 -3.05 1.28
CA PHE A 269 -17.81 -2.10 0.72
C PHE A 269 -17.36 -2.50 -0.69
N THR A 270 -17.06 -3.78 -0.94
CA THR A 270 -16.79 -4.28 -2.30
C THR A 270 -17.96 -4.02 -3.23
N GLY A 271 -19.19 -4.35 -2.82
CA GLY A 271 -20.39 -4.09 -3.64
C GLY A 271 -20.61 -2.61 -3.94
N MET A 272 -20.31 -1.72 -2.98
CA MET A 272 -20.40 -0.27 -3.19
C MET A 272 -19.38 0.24 -4.21
N ILE A 273 -18.14 -0.29 -4.19
CA ILE A 273 -17.12 0.05 -5.18
C ILE A 273 -17.56 -0.41 -6.58
N GLU A 274 -18.03 -1.66 -6.70
CA GLU A 274 -18.53 -2.21 -7.95
C GLU A 274 -19.70 -1.38 -8.50
N LEU A 275 -20.66 -1.03 -7.65
CA LEU A 275 -21.79 -0.18 -8.04
C LEU A 275 -21.33 1.21 -8.48
N THR A 276 -20.38 1.81 -7.78
CA THR A 276 -19.82 3.12 -8.14
C THR A 276 -19.13 3.05 -9.50
N PHE A 277 -18.35 2.01 -9.78
CA PHE A 277 -17.73 1.77 -11.09
C PHE A 277 -18.79 1.66 -12.20
N PHE A 278 -19.87 0.92 -11.96
CA PHE A 278 -20.96 0.78 -12.92
C PHE A 278 -21.65 2.12 -13.21
N ILE A 279 -21.96 2.90 -12.16
CA ILE A 279 -22.58 4.23 -12.28
C ILE A 279 -21.65 5.19 -13.05
N LEU A 280 -20.36 5.22 -12.72
CA LEU A 280 -19.38 6.07 -13.41
C LEU A 280 -19.24 5.67 -14.88
N SER A 281 -19.24 4.38 -15.18
CA SER A 281 -19.21 3.86 -16.55
C SER A 281 -20.46 4.27 -17.33
N ALA A 282 -21.64 4.24 -16.70
CA ALA A 282 -22.89 4.69 -17.31
C ALA A 282 -22.90 6.20 -17.55
N PHE A 283 -22.38 7.01 -16.62
CA PHE A 283 -22.25 8.45 -16.84
C PHE A 283 -21.29 8.77 -17.98
N LYS A 284 -20.19 8.03 -18.13
CA LYS A 284 -19.23 8.29 -19.20
C LYS A 284 -19.79 8.04 -20.59
N LEU A 285 -20.77 7.14 -20.70
CA LEU A 285 -21.54 6.88 -21.91
C LEU A 285 -22.23 8.15 -22.44
N ARG A 286 -22.65 9.05 -21.54
CA ARG A 286 -23.43 10.26 -21.88
C ARG A 286 -22.67 11.23 -22.78
N ASP A 287 -21.35 11.17 -22.79
CA ASP A 287 -20.50 12.12 -23.50
C ASP A 287 -20.06 11.62 -24.89
N THR A 288 -20.51 10.43 -25.31
CA THR A 288 -20.02 9.79 -26.55
C THR A 288 -20.93 10.06 -27.75
N HIS A 289 -20.37 10.53 -28.87
CA HIS A 289 -21.13 10.89 -30.09
C HIS A 289 -21.67 9.65 -30.87
N LEU A 290 -21.27 8.42 -30.50
CA LEU A 290 -21.58 7.15 -31.19
C LEU A 290 -22.68 6.31 -30.48
N TRP A 291 -23.69 6.99 -29.94
CA TRP A 291 -24.74 6.39 -29.10
C TRP A 291 -25.41 5.12 -29.65
N TYR A 292 -25.60 5.02 -30.97
CA TYR A 292 -26.32 3.91 -31.60
C TYR A 292 -25.65 2.53 -31.44
N PHE A 293 -24.31 2.46 -31.40
CA PHE A 293 -23.58 1.20 -31.16
C PHE A 293 -23.19 1.01 -29.70
N VAL A 294 -22.92 2.12 -29.02
CA VAL A 294 -22.39 2.12 -27.65
C VAL A 294 -23.47 1.80 -26.61
N ILE A 295 -24.71 2.28 -26.77
CA ILE A 295 -25.81 1.97 -25.84
C ILE A 295 -26.19 0.47 -25.85
N PRO A 296 -26.44 -0.18 -27.01
CA PRO A 296 -26.77 -1.61 -27.01
C PRO A 296 -25.62 -2.47 -26.50
N GLY A 297 -24.37 -2.13 -26.84
CA GLY A 297 -23.18 -2.79 -26.32
C GLY A 297 -23.09 -2.69 -24.79
N PHE A 298 -23.20 -1.47 -24.25
CA PHE A 298 -23.19 -1.25 -22.80
C PHE A 298 -24.36 -1.96 -22.10
N SER A 299 -25.54 -2.04 -22.71
CA SER A 299 -26.67 -2.76 -22.15
C SER A 299 -26.39 -4.27 -22.04
N ILE A 300 -25.92 -4.90 -23.13
CA ILE A 300 -25.62 -6.35 -23.14
C ILE A 300 -24.47 -6.68 -22.19
N PHE A 301 -23.35 -5.96 -22.30
CA PHE A 301 -22.17 -6.18 -21.45
C PHE A 301 -22.44 -5.78 -20.00
N GLY A 302 -23.26 -4.75 -19.76
CA GLY A 302 -23.68 -4.31 -18.44
C GLY A 302 -24.57 -5.34 -17.73
N ILE A 303 -25.52 -5.96 -18.43
CA ILE A 303 -26.33 -7.06 -17.87
C ILE A 303 -25.44 -8.26 -17.55
N PHE A 304 -24.55 -8.64 -18.47
CA PHE A 304 -23.59 -9.72 -18.24
C PHE A 304 -22.69 -9.44 -17.03
N TRP A 305 -22.18 -8.21 -16.93
CA TRP A 305 -21.38 -7.74 -15.80
C TRP A 305 -22.17 -7.83 -14.48
N MET A 306 -23.42 -7.33 -14.44
CA MET A 306 -24.29 -7.41 -13.27
C MET A 306 -24.50 -8.85 -12.81
N ILE A 307 -24.78 -9.78 -13.74
CA ILE A 307 -24.96 -11.20 -13.41
C ILE A 307 -23.67 -11.78 -12.80
N CYS A 308 -22.51 -11.53 -13.42
CA CYS A 308 -21.23 -12.02 -12.93
C CYS A 308 -20.91 -11.48 -11.52
N HIS A 309 -21.10 -10.18 -11.30
CA HIS A 309 -20.79 -9.53 -10.02
C HIS A 309 -21.80 -9.90 -8.91
N ILE A 310 -23.09 -10.08 -9.22
CA ILE A 310 -24.06 -10.60 -8.24
C ILE A 310 -23.68 -12.01 -7.81
N ILE A 311 -23.35 -12.90 -8.76
CA ILE A 311 -22.89 -14.27 -8.44
C ILE A 311 -21.60 -14.20 -7.60
N PHE A 312 -20.66 -13.33 -7.97
CA PHE A 312 -19.43 -13.11 -7.20
C PHE A 312 -19.73 -12.67 -5.75
N LEU A 313 -20.58 -11.67 -5.53
CA LEU A 313 -20.95 -11.22 -4.19
C LEU A 313 -21.67 -12.31 -3.37
N LEU A 314 -22.56 -13.08 -4.01
CA LEU A 314 -23.23 -14.22 -3.37
C LEU A 314 -22.23 -15.31 -2.97
N THR A 315 -21.27 -15.64 -3.83
CA THR A 315 -20.23 -16.62 -3.50
C THR A 315 -19.28 -16.12 -2.40
N LEU A 316 -18.91 -14.83 -2.41
CA LEU A 316 -18.12 -14.21 -1.34
C LEU A 316 -18.89 -14.24 0.00
N TRP A 317 -20.19 -13.97 -0.03
CA TRP A 317 -21.05 -14.09 1.15
C TRP A 317 -21.14 -15.53 1.67
N GLY A 318 -21.30 -16.50 0.76
CA GLY A 318 -21.28 -17.93 1.07
C GLY A 318 -19.95 -18.37 1.70
N PHE A 319 -18.83 -17.90 1.14
CA PHE A 319 -17.48 -18.14 1.67
C PHE A 319 -17.36 -17.66 3.12
N HIS A 320 -17.76 -16.40 3.39
CA HIS A 320 -17.67 -15.83 4.72
C HIS A 320 -18.58 -16.53 5.74
N THR A 321 -19.73 -17.05 5.29
CA THR A 321 -20.63 -17.84 6.14
C THR A 321 -19.97 -19.17 6.52
N LYS A 322 -19.42 -19.91 5.54
CA LYS A 322 -18.67 -21.15 5.79
C LYS A 322 -17.44 -20.93 6.68
N LEU A 323 -16.72 -19.83 6.48
CA LEU A 323 -15.57 -19.45 7.30
C LEU A 323 -16.00 -19.21 8.75
N ASN A 324 -17.13 -18.54 8.95
CA ASN A 324 -17.66 -18.27 10.27
C ASN A 324 -18.04 -19.55 11.01
N ASP A 325 -18.56 -20.55 10.31
CA ASP A 325 -18.87 -21.85 10.90
C ASP A 325 -17.59 -22.64 11.23
N CYS A 326 -16.55 -22.54 10.40
CA CYS A 326 -15.22 -23.08 10.74
C CYS A 326 -14.65 -22.43 12.00
N HIS A 327 -14.81 -21.11 12.15
CA HIS A 327 -14.38 -20.38 13.34
C HIS A 327 -15.14 -20.79 14.59
N LYS A 328 -16.47 -20.99 14.50
CA LYS A 328 -17.26 -21.49 15.64
C LYS A 328 -16.72 -22.84 16.11
N VAL A 329 -16.50 -23.79 15.19
CA VAL A 329 -15.95 -25.12 15.51
C VAL A 329 -14.53 -25.02 16.08
N TYR A 330 -13.70 -24.12 15.55
CA TYR A 330 -12.36 -23.86 16.07
C TYR A 330 -12.39 -23.34 17.51
N PHE A 331 -13.30 -22.42 17.83
CA PHE A 331 -13.42 -21.88 19.19
C PHE A 331 -13.99 -22.90 20.18
N THR A 332 -14.91 -23.78 19.76
CA THR A 332 -15.46 -24.84 20.63
C THR A 332 -14.46 -25.97 20.87
N HIS A 333 -13.60 -26.30 19.90
CA HIS A 333 -12.58 -27.36 20.00
C HIS A 333 -11.16 -26.83 20.27
N ARG A 334 -11.03 -25.65 20.91
CA ARG A 334 -9.72 -25.02 21.16
C ARG A 334 -8.76 -25.89 21.99
N VAL A 335 -9.29 -26.84 22.77
CA VAL A 335 -8.52 -27.73 23.65
C VAL A 335 -7.85 -28.88 22.87
N ASP A 336 -8.37 -29.27 21.70
CA ASP A 336 -7.94 -30.46 20.95
C ASP A 336 -6.75 -30.22 19.99
N ASN A 337 -6.05 -29.08 20.12
CA ASN A 337 -4.90 -28.70 19.28
C ASN A 337 -5.14 -28.78 17.75
N ASN A 338 -6.41 -28.76 17.32
CA ASN A 338 -6.77 -28.84 15.91
C ASN A 338 -6.49 -27.50 15.20
N SER A 339 -5.64 -27.55 14.17
CA SER A 339 -5.33 -26.37 13.36
C SER A 339 -6.55 -25.94 12.53
N LEU A 340 -6.76 -24.64 12.39
CA LEU A 340 -7.82 -24.04 11.57
C LEU A 340 -7.82 -24.62 10.14
N ASP A 341 -6.63 -24.87 9.61
CA ASP A 341 -6.40 -25.44 8.27
C ASP A 341 -7.05 -26.82 8.10
N ARG A 342 -7.01 -27.66 9.15
CA ARG A 342 -7.64 -28.99 9.14
C ARG A 342 -9.17 -28.89 9.15
N ILE A 343 -9.72 -27.93 9.88
CA ILE A 343 -11.17 -27.66 9.94
C ILE A 343 -11.67 -27.10 8.60
N MET A 344 -10.91 -26.18 7.99
CA MET A 344 -11.23 -25.64 6.68
C MET A 344 -11.18 -26.73 5.59
N ALA A 345 -10.21 -27.64 5.67
CA ALA A 345 -10.11 -28.78 4.77
C ALA A 345 -11.31 -29.73 4.90
N SER A 346 -11.72 -30.08 6.13
CA SER A 346 -12.85 -31.00 6.36
C SER A 346 -14.20 -30.42 5.95
N LYS A 347 -14.36 -29.09 5.97
CA LYS A 347 -15.55 -28.39 5.46
C LYS A 347 -15.53 -28.12 3.95
N GLY A 348 -14.54 -28.66 3.22
CA GLY A 348 -14.45 -28.57 1.77
C GLY A 348 -14.12 -27.15 1.26
N MET A 349 -13.49 -26.31 2.08
CA MET A 349 -13.19 -24.92 1.70
C MET A 349 -12.28 -24.83 0.46
N ARG A 350 -11.38 -25.80 0.28
CA ARG A 350 -10.48 -25.86 -0.88
C ARG A 350 -11.24 -25.93 -2.20
N HIS A 351 -12.24 -26.81 -2.30
CA HIS A 351 -13.03 -26.95 -3.51
C HIS A 351 -13.86 -25.68 -3.79
N PHE A 352 -14.40 -25.07 -2.73
CA PHE A 352 -15.08 -23.79 -2.84
C PHE A 352 -14.15 -22.70 -3.38
N CYS A 353 -12.91 -22.60 -2.88
CA CYS A 353 -11.93 -21.63 -3.37
C CYS A 353 -11.56 -21.83 -4.85
N LEU A 354 -11.44 -23.07 -5.33
CA LEU A 354 -11.14 -23.34 -6.74
C LEU A 354 -12.26 -22.85 -7.68
N ILE A 355 -13.52 -23.02 -7.26
CA ILE A 355 -14.66 -22.50 -8.01
C ILE A 355 -14.68 -20.96 -7.95
N SER A 356 -14.42 -20.38 -6.77
CA SER A 356 -14.33 -18.93 -6.60
C SER A 356 -13.21 -18.30 -7.43
N GLU A 357 -12.09 -18.99 -7.63
CA GLU A 357 -10.98 -18.52 -8.46
C GLU A 357 -11.43 -18.29 -9.92
N GLN A 358 -12.18 -19.24 -10.49
CA GLN A 358 -12.74 -19.10 -11.83
C GLN A 358 -13.74 -17.94 -11.91
N LEU A 359 -14.60 -17.79 -10.90
CA LEU A 359 -15.56 -16.69 -10.83
C LEU A 359 -14.88 -15.31 -10.74
N VAL A 360 -13.81 -15.19 -9.95
CA VAL A 360 -13.01 -13.95 -9.87
C VAL A 360 -12.43 -13.61 -11.24
N PHE A 361 -11.91 -14.60 -11.97
CA PHE A 361 -11.40 -14.38 -13.32
C PHE A 361 -12.48 -13.89 -14.28
N PHE A 362 -13.67 -14.51 -14.27
CA PHE A 362 -14.79 -14.06 -15.10
C PHE A 362 -15.28 -12.65 -14.74
N SER A 363 -15.37 -12.30 -13.45
CA SER A 363 -15.76 -10.95 -13.02
C SER A 363 -14.72 -9.89 -13.41
N LEU A 364 -13.42 -10.20 -13.32
CA LEU A 364 -12.37 -9.29 -13.78
C LEU A 364 -12.43 -9.09 -15.30
N LEU A 365 -12.64 -10.18 -16.06
CA LEU A 365 -12.80 -10.10 -17.50
C LEU A 365 -14.04 -9.28 -17.89
N ALA A 366 -15.17 -9.51 -17.22
CA ALA A 366 -16.38 -8.72 -17.43
C ALA A 366 -16.16 -7.24 -17.14
N THR A 367 -15.43 -6.92 -16.06
CA THR A 367 -15.08 -5.53 -15.69
C THR A 367 -14.18 -4.89 -16.76
N ALA A 368 -13.18 -5.63 -17.27
CA ALA A 368 -12.30 -5.16 -18.33
C ALA A 368 -13.07 -4.89 -19.63
N ILE A 369 -14.00 -5.79 -20.01
CA ILE A 369 -14.86 -5.61 -21.19
C ILE A 369 -15.76 -4.40 -21.02
N LEU A 370 -16.46 -4.27 -19.87
CA LEU A 370 -17.35 -3.15 -19.62
C LEU A 370 -16.59 -1.82 -19.61
N GLY A 371 -15.40 -1.79 -18.99
CA GLY A 371 -14.51 -0.63 -19.00
C GLY A 371 -14.01 -0.27 -20.40
N ALA A 372 -13.66 -1.26 -21.22
CA ALA A 372 -13.22 -1.04 -22.60
C ALA A 372 -14.35 -0.51 -23.50
N VAL A 373 -15.60 -0.92 -23.24
CA VAL A 373 -16.77 -0.43 -23.97
C VAL A 373 -17.19 0.97 -23.51
N SER A 374 -17.08 1.26 -22.20
CA SER A 374 -17.47 2.57 -21.65
C SER A 374 -16.42 3.66 -21.87
N TRP A 375 -15.14 3.30 -21.96
CA TRP A 375 -14.02 4.21 -22.08
C TRP A 375 -13.35 4.15 -23.46
N GLN A 376 -14.15 4.05 -24.51
CA GLN A 376 -13.65 4.23 -25.87
C GLN A 376 -13.29 5.70 -26.07
N VAL A 377 -12.01 5.96 -26.35
CA VAL A 377 -11.56 7.28 -26.78
C VAL A 377 -12.39 7.63 -28.00
N SER A 378 -13.11 8.76 -27.93
CA SER A 378 -13.64 9.45 -29.10
C SER A 378 -12.44 9.74 -30.01
N LEU A 379 -12.19 8.82 -30.93
CA LEU A 379 -11.09 8.86 -31.90
C LEU A 379 -11.37 9.95 -32.93
#